data_AF-A0A850J1U1-F1
#
_entry.id   AF-A0A850J1U1-F1
#
_cell.length_a   1.000
_cell.length_b   1.000
_cell.length_c   1.000
_cell.angle_alpha   90.00
_cell.angle_beta   90.00
_cell.angle_gamma   90.00
#
_symmetry.space_group_name_H-M   'P 1'
#
loop_
_entity.id
_entity.type
_entity.pdbx_description
1 polymer ?
#
loop_
_entity_poly.entity_id
_entity_poly.type
_entity_poly.pdbx_seq_one_letter_code
_entity_poly.pdbx_strand_id
1 'polypeptide(L)'
;MRLDQAARYVGLESRDELTDEHVRYLPSHLAQIVADEYAPDVLMGADLPLPAFGSLWSSLVTGGSAALNRLDPDRWTTIGYEALLTEPRRELARLADFAGADPYPPWLEESSARIDPSRAGSASRLPASVLSALRAACEPGTLAISRDSSRRTAQ
;
A
#
# COMPACT_ATOMS: atom_id res chain seq x y z
N MET A 1 9.65 6.82 -9.78
CA MET A 1 9.72 7.04 -11.24
C MET A 1 8.40 6.55 -11.83
N ARG A 2 7.61 7.40 -12.51
CA ARG A 2 6.24 7.04 -12.94
C ARG A 2 6.32 6.16 -14.19
N LEU A 3 5.51 5.10 -14.27
CA LEU A 3 5.43 4.21 -15.44
C LEU A 3 5.06 4.95 -16.74
N ASP A 4 4.36 6.08 -16.63
CA ASP A 4 4.09 7.00 -17.74
C ASP A 4 5.37 7.51 -18.43
N GLN A 5 6.49 7.52 -17.72
CA GLN A 5 7.79 7.93 -18.26
C GLN A 5 8.36 6.88 -19.22
N ALA A 6 8.05 5.59 -19.02
CA ALA A 6 8.49 4.53 -19.94
C ALA A 6 7.74 4.63 -21.29
N ALA A 7 6.42 4.87 -21.26
CA ALA A 7 5.61 5.11 -22.45
C ALA A 7 6.15 6.31 -23.25
N ARG A 8 6.43 7.43 -22.58
CA ARG A 8 6.98 8.63 -23.24
C ARG A 8 8.38 8.43 -23.83
N TYR A 9 9.20 7.54 -23.27
CA TYR A 9 10.54 7.26 -23.80
C TYR A 9 10.49 6.64 -25.20
N VAL A 10 9.46 5.84 -25.47
CA VAL A 10 9.22 5.22 -26.79
C VAL A 10 8.20 6.02 -27.63
N GLY A 11 7.87 7.25 -27.22
CA GLY A 11 7.00 8.15 -27.98
C GLY A 11 5.50 7.91 -27.81
N LEU A 12 5.08 7.16 -26.79
CA LEU A 12 3.67 6.87 -26.51
C LEU A 12 3.09 7.83 -25.46
N GLU A 13 1.80 8.12 -25.56
CA GLU A 13 1.12 9.02 -24.63
C GLU A 13 0.68 8.31 -23.36
N SER A 14 0.41 7.00 -23.44
CA SER A 14 -0.10 6.21 -22.32
C SER A 14 0.60 4.86 -22.18
N ARG A 15 0.59 4.32 -20.96
CA ARG A 15 1.12 2.97 -20.66
C ARG A 15 0.37 1.89 -21.43
N ASP A 16 -0.94 2.05 -21.62
CA ASP A 16 -1.79 1.01 -22.19
C ASP A 16 -1.53 0.78 -23.69
N GLU A 17 -0.72 1.64 -24.32
CA GLU A 17 -0.20 1.50 -25.69
C GLU A 17 1.15 0.75 -25.76
N LEU A 18 1.78 0.43 -24.63
CA LEU A 18 3.04 -0.32 -24.60
C LEU A 18 2.82 -1.74 -25.10
N THR A 19 3.71 -2.18 -26.01
CA THR A 19 3.73 -3.53 -26.57
C THR A 19 5.10 -4.16 -26.34
N ASP A 20 5.20 -5.48 -26.47
CA ASP A 20 6.49 -6.20 -26.36
C ASP A 20 7.56 -5.68 -27.32
N GLU A 21 7.15 -5.12 -28.47
CA GLU A 21 8.06 -4.49 -29.42
C GLU A 21 8.65 -3.18 -28.87
N HIS A 22 7.83 -2.36 -28.21
CA HIS A 22 8.29 -1.13 -27.57
C HIS A 22 9.24 -1.40 -26.39
N VAL A 23 9.01 -2.47 -25.63
CA VAL A 23 9.87 -2.86 -24.49
C VAL A 23 11.31 -3.13 -24.92
N ARG A 24 11.55 -3.62 -26.14
CA ARG A 24 12.91 -3.87 -26.66
C ARG A 24 13.74 -2.62 -26.88
N TYR A 25 13.09 -1.46 -27.05
CA TYR A 25 13.76 -0.17 -27.24
C TYR A 25 13.90 0.62 -25.94
N LEU A 26 13.38 0.10 -24.84
CA LEU A 26 13.58 0.70 -23.53
C LEU A 26 15.02 0.46 -23.04
N PRO A 27 15.63 1.45 -22.38
CA PRO A 27 16.82 1.23 -21.57
C PRO A 27 16.63 0.02 -20.65
N SER A 28 17.67 -0.78 -20.43
CA SER A 28 17.60 -2.02 -19.66
C SER A 28 16.95 -1.87 -18.29
N HIS A 29 17.17 -0.74 -17.60
CA HIS A 29 16.56 -0.43 -16.31
C HIS A 29 15.04 -0.14 -16.37
N LEU A 30 14.51 0.27 -17.53
CA LEU A 30 13.08 0.46 -17.77
C LEU A 30 12.42 -0.81 -18.33
N ALA A 31 13.12 -1.55 -19.19
CA ALA A 31 12.63 -2.80 -19.76
C ALA A 31 12.30 -3.84 -18.66
N GLN A 32 13.12 -3.94 -17.60
CA GLN A 32 12.89 -4.84 -16.47
C GLN A 32 11.64 -4.52 -15.63
N ILE A 33 11.14 -3.28 -15.71
CA ILE A 33 9.94 -2.86 -14.95
C ILE A 33 8.66 -3.15 -15.75
N VAL A 34 8.76 -3.20 -17.09
CA VAL A 34 7.62 -3.37 -18.01
C VAL A 34 7.46 -4.81 -18.46
N ALA A 35 8.56 -5.56 -18.57
CA ALA A 35 8.49 -7.00 -18.75
C ALA A 35 7.81 -7.60 -17.51
N ASP A 36 6.80 -8.44 -17.73
CA ASP A 36 5.88 -9.04 -16.74
C ASP A 36 6.58 -9.99 -15.72
N GLU A 37 7.90 -9.90 -15.57
CA GLU A 37 8.72 -10.65 -14.64
C GLU A 37 8.95 -9.83 -13.37
N TYR A 38 7.99 -9.88 -12.46
CA TYR A 38 8.17 -9.38 -11.10
C TYR A 38 9.38 -10.08 -10.45
N ALA A 39 10.51 -9.38 -10.38
CA ALA A 39 11.75 -9.85 -9.76
C ALA A 39 11.92 -9.20 -8.36
N PRO A 40 11.41 -9.82 -7.29
CA PRO A 40 11.38 -9.22 -5.95
C PRO A 40 12.78 -8.87 -5.44
N ASP A 41 13.80 -9.69 -5.73
CA ASP A 41 15.17 -9.42 -5.29
C ASP A 41 15.77 -8.15 -5.92
N VAL A 42 15.42 -7.87 -7.19
CA VAL A 42 15.85 -6.66 -7.91
C VAL A 42 15.18 -5.43 -7.32
N LEU A 43 13.89 -5.51 -7.01
CA LEU A 43 13.15 -4.42 -6.39
C LEU A 43 13.62 -4.14 -4.96
N MET A 44 13.89 -5.20 -4.18
CA MET A 44 14.34 -5.08 -2.78
C MET A 44 15.79 -4.60 -2.66
N GLY A 45 16.62 -4.81 -3.69
CA GLY A 45 17.99 -4.30 -3.75
C GLY A 45 18.15 -2.90 -4.34
N ALA A 46 17.08 -2.31 -4.89
CA ALA A 46 17.15 -1.01 -5.55
C ALA A 46 17.18 0.15 -4.54
N ASP A 47 17.92 1.21 -4.86
CA ASP A 47 17.82 2.49 -4.16
C ASP A 47 16.53 3.19 -4.56
N LEU A 48 15.45 2.89 -3.84
CA LEU A 48 14.12 3.41 -4.13
C LEU A 48 13.98 4.84 -3.59
N PRO A 49 13.43 5.79 -4.37
CA PRO A 49 13.16 7.14 -3.91
C PRO A 49 11.95 7.15 -2.97
N LEU A 50 12.15 6.72 -1.71
CA LEU A 50 11.11 6.51 -0.71
C LEU A 50 10.17 7.73 -0.56
N PRO A 51 10.64 8.99 -0.50
CA PRO A 51 9.73 10.14 -0.42
C PRO A 51 8.80 10.26 -1.63
N ALA A 52 9.26 9.92 -2.84
CA ALA A 52 8.41 9.95 -4.03
C ALA A 52 7.32 8.87 -3.96
N PHE A 53 7.65 7.70 -3.43
CA PHE A 53 6.68 6.63 -3.15
C PHE A 53 5.71 7.03 -2.04
N GLY A 54 6.17 7.73 -1.00
CA GLY A 54 5.31 8.28 0.05
C GLY A 54 4.28 9.26 -0.51
N SER A 55 4.68 10.16 -1.41
CA SER A 55 3.76 11.10 -2.08
C SER A 55 2.75 10.38 -2.97
N LEU A 56 3.19 9.36 -3.73
CA LEU A 56 2.29 8.52 -4.53
C LEU A 56 1.27 7.81 -3.65
N TRP A 57 1.73 7.16 -2.58
CA TRP A 57 0.88 6.48 -1.60
C TRP A 57 -0.14 7.44 -0.99
N SER A 58 0.29 8.62 -0.55
CA SER A 58 -0.61 9.67 -0.01
C SER A 58 -1.68 10.07 -1.01
N SER A 59 -1.35 10.22 -2.29
CA SER A 59 -2.32 10.54 -3.34
C SER A 59 -3.36 9.43 -3.52
N LEU A 60 -2.94 8.16 -3.50
CA LEU A 60 -3.83 7.02 -3.64
C LEU A 60 -4.75 6.88 -2.42
N VAL A 61 -4.19 7.00 -1.22
CA VAL A 61 -4.93 6.91 0.04
C VAL A 61 -5.95 8.03 0.16
N THR A 62 -5.55 9.28 -0.07
CA THR A 62 -6.48 10.43 0.01
C THR A 62 -7.62 10.31 -1.01
N GLY A 63 -7.34 9.88 -2.24
CA GLY A 63 -8.35 9.60 -3.25
C GLY A 63 -9.29 8.45 -2.87
N GLY A 64 -8.73 7.34 -2.39
CA GLY A 64 -9.49 6.17 -1.91
C GLY A 64 -10.38 6.49 -0.72
N SER A 65 -9.84 7.19 0.29
CA SER A 65 -10.59 7.71 1.45
C SER A 65 -11.76 8.59 1.01
N ALA A 66 -11.54 9.52 0.08
CA ALA A 66 -12.63 10.36 -0.42
C ALA A 66 -13.72 9.54 -1.14
N ALA A 67 -13.34 8.46 -1.85
CA ALA A 67 -14.30 7.58 -2.50
C ALA A 67 -15.08 6.71 -1.50
N LEU A 68 -14.41 6.14 -0.49
CA LEU A 68 -15.03 5.35 0.58
C LEU A 68 -16.00 6.18 1.42
N ASN A 69 -15.65 7.44 1.69
CA ASN A 69 -16.51 8.37 2.42
C ASN A 69 -17.84 8.72 1.71
N ARG A 70 -18.03 8.30 0.45
CA ARG A 70 -19.31 8.41 -0.28
C ARG A 70 -20.19 7.16 -0.14
N LEU A 71 -19.66 6.09 0.43
CA LEU A 71 -20.41 4.86 0.68
C LEU A 71 -21.07 4.92 2.06
N ASP A 72 -22.15 4.17 2.23
CA ASP A 72 -22.75 3.99 3.55
C ASP A 72 -21.71 3.39 4.52
N PRO A 73 -21.67 3.83 5.80
CA PRO A 73 -20.68 3.38 6.78
C PRO A 73 -20.63 1.85 6.96
N ASP A 74 -21.75 1.17 6.76
CA ASP A 74 -21.86 -0.29 6.90
C ASP A 74 -21.31 -1.07 5.69
N ARG A 75 -20.93 -0.37 4.61
CA ARG A 75 -20.43 -0.99 3.37
C ARG A 75 -18.93 -1.07 3.26
N TRP A 76 -18.20 -0.52 4.24
CA TRP A 76 -16.74 -0.60 4.27
C TRP A 76 -16.21 -0.64 5.69
N THR A 77 -15.03 -1.21 5.85
CA THR A 77 -14.30 -1.22 7.13
C THR A 77 -12.83 -0.99 6.85
N THR A 78 -12.10 -0.57 7.88
CA THR A 78 -10.63 -0.51 7.85
C THR A 78 -10.08 -1.59 8.75
N ILE A 79 -8.86 -2.05 8.48
CA ILE A 79 -8.04 -2.81 9.43
C ILE A 79 -6.71 -2.08 9.51
N GLY A 80 -6.30 -1.72 10.73
CA GLY A 80 -5.00 -1.12 10.95
C GLY A 80 -3.92 -2.21 10.86
N TYR A 81 -2.92 -2.02 10.02
CA TYR A 81 -1.82 -2.98 9.88
C TYR A 81 -1.13 -3.21 11.23
N GLU A 82 -0.84 -2.14 11.96
CA GLU A 82 -0.20 -2.18 13.27
C GLU A 82 -1.08 -2.89 14.31
N ALA A 83 -2.38 -2.60 14.32
CA ALA A 83 -3.34 -3.27 15.21
C ALA A 83 -3.46 -4.76 14.91
N LEU A 84 -3.41 -5.15 13.64
CA LEU A 84 -3.40 -6.56 13.22
C LEU A 84 -2.12 -7.26 13.66
N LEU A 85 -0.97 -6.59 13.68
CA LEU A 85 0.28 -7.16 14.19
C LEU A 85 0.27 -7.33 15.72
N THR A 86 -0.35 -6.42 16.46
CA THR A 86 -0.34 -6.43 17.94
C THR A 86 -1.50 -7.21 18.56
N GLU A 87 -2.69 -7.13 17.95
CA GLU A 87 -3.94 -7.73 18.42
C GLU A 87 -4.62 -8.54 17.30
N PRO A 88 -3.94 -9.53 16.69
CA PRO A 88 -4.39 -10.20 15.48
C PRO A 88 -5.77 -10.83 15.62
N ARG A 89 -5.99 -11.56 16.72
CA ARG A 89 -7.24 -12.24 17.01
C ARG A 89 -8.43 -11.28 17.09
N ARG A 90 -8.25 -10.10 17.68
CA ARG A 90 -9.29 -9.07 17.81
C ARG A 90 -9.64 -8.48 16.45
N GLU A 91 -8.64 -8.09 15.67
CA GLU A 91 -8.85 -7.47 14.36
C GLU A 91 -9.45 -8.46 13.35
N LEU A 92 -9.04 -9.73 13.38
CA LEU A 92 -9.62 -10.79 12.55
C LEU A 92 -11.07 -11.10 12.93
N ALA A 93 -11.41 -11.11 14.21
CA ALA A 93 -12.79 -11.30 14.65
C ALA A 93 -13.69 -10.14 14.17
N ARG A 94 -13.20 -8.90 14.25
CA ARG A 94 -13.91 -7.72 13.74
C ARG A 94 -14.09 -7.76 12.22
N LEU A 95 -13.12 -8.31 11.48
CA LEU A 95 -13.24 -8.53 10.04
C LEU A 95 -14.31 -9.59 9.72
N ALA A 96 -14.33 -10.71 10.45
CA ALA A 96 -15.32 -11.76 10.26
C ALA A 96 -16.73 -11.22 10.49
N ASP A 97 -16.95 -10.50 11.59
CA ASP A 97 -18.21 -9.87 11.94
C ASP A 97 -18.69 -8.89 10.85
N PHE A 98 -17.79 -8.00 10.39
CA PHE A 98 -18.09 -7.09 9.28
C PHE A 98 -18.46 -7.82 7.98
N ALA A 99 -17.84 -8.98 7.71
CA ALA A 99 -18.15 -9.80 6.54
C ALA A 99 -19.45 -10.62 6.70
N GLY A 100 -20.13 -10.52 7.84
CA GLY A 100 -21.34 -11.30 8.14
C GLY A 100 -21.06 -12.76 8.48
N ALA A 101 -19.85 -13.08 8.94
CA ALA A 101 -19.43 -14.42 9.33
C ALA A 101 -19.18 -14.49 10.84
N ASP A 102 -19.54 -15.64 11.44
CA ASP A 102 -19.23 -15.86 12.85
C ASP A 102 -17.71 -16.03 13.06
N PRO A 103 -17.12 -15.39 14.09
CA PRO A 103 -15.69 -15.48 14.39
C PRO A 103 -15.32 -16.88 14.91
N TYR A 104 -15.08 -17.81 13.99
CA TYR A 104 -14.76 -19.20 14.30
C TYR A 104 -13.39 -19.33 15.00
N PRO A 105 -13.32 -19.83 16.25
CA PRO A 105 -12.09 -19.78 17.04
C PRO A 105 -10.88 -20.46 16.39
N PRO A 106 -10.98 -21.67 15.79
CA PRO A 106 -9.83 -22.28 15.13
C PRO A 106 -9.26 -21.46 13.96
N TRP A 107 -10.11 -20.83 13.16
CA TRP A 107 -9.66 -19.94 12.08
C TRP A 107 -8.90 -18.72 12.63
N LEU A 108 -9.38 -18.14 13.73
CA LEU A 108 -8.72 -17.01 14.39
C LEU A 108 -7.33 -17.39 14.91
N GLU A 109 -7.20 -18.55 15.55
CA GLU A 109 -5.90 -19.01 16.07
C GLU A 109 -4.92 -19.32 14.93
N GLU A 110 -5.34 -20.07 13.91
CA GLU A 110 -4.48 -20.41 12.76
C GLU A 110 -4.05 -19.18 11.97
N SER A 111 -4.96 -18.24 11.76
CA SER A 111 -4.67 -17.00 11.03
C SER A 111 -3.77 -16.07 11.83
N SER A 112 -3.99 -15.98 13.16
CA SER A 112 -3.12 -15.20 14.05
C SER A 112 -1.69 -15.75 14.08
N ALA A 113 -1.53 -17.08 14.06
CA ALA A 113 -0.22 -17.74 14.05
C ALA A 113 0.59 -17.48 12.76
N ARG A 114 -0.04 -17.04 11.67
CA ARG A 114 0.64 -16.67 10.41
C ARG A 114 1.15 -15.24 10.39
N ILE A 115 0.75 -14.42 11.35
CA ILE A 115 1.14 -13.02 11.43
C ILE A 115 2.52 -12.92 12.07
N ASP A 116 3.43 -12.24 11.38
CA ASP A 116 4.80 -12.00 11.84
C ASP A 116 4.90 -10.60 12.47
N PRO A 117 4.89 -10.49 13.82
CA PRO A 117 4.93 -9.20 14.51
C PRO A 117 6.29 -8.50 14.36
N SER A 118 7.35 -9.21 13.94
CA SER A 118 8.69 -8.62 13.77
C SER A 118 8.77 -7.61 12.63
N ARG A 119 7.75 -7.56 11.76
CA ARG A 119 7.63 -6.61 10.66
C ARG A 119 7.29 -5.20 11.11
N ALA A 120 6.77 -5.03 12.33
CA ALA A 120 6.42 -3.73 12.89
C ALA A 120 7.64 -2.81 12.97
N GLY A 121 7.46 -1.55 12.58
CA GLY A 121 8.49 -0.52 12.78
C GLY A 121 9.75 -0.66 11.91
N SER A 122 9.75 -1.50 10.87
CA SER A 122 10.91 -1.70 9.98
C SER A 122 11.49 -0.41 9.38
N ALA A 123 10.64 0.59 9.12
CA ALA A 123 11.04 1.91 8.63
C ALA A 123 11.93 2.71 9.61
N SER A 124 11.95 2.35 10.91
CA SER A 124 12.84 2.98 11.90
C SER A 124 14.33 2.77 11.61
N ARG A 125 14.67 1.79 10.77
CA ARG A 125 16.05 1.50 10.34
C ARG A 125 16.57 2.47 9.26
N LEU A 126 15.70 3.32 8.71
CA LEU A 126 16.08 4.28 7.69
C LEU A 126 16.97 5.40 8.28
N PRO A 127 17.88 5.99 7.49
CA PRO A 127 18.58 7.21 7.88
C PRO A 127 17.58 8.31 8.28
N ALA A 128 17.90 9.07 9.33
CA ALA A 128 16.96 10.04 9.92
C ALA A 128 16.43 11.07 8.91
N SER A 129 17.27 11.55 7.99
CA SER A 129 16.88 12.49 6.93
C SER A 129 15.87 11.87 5.96
N VAL A 130 16.12 10.63 5.53
CA VAL A 130 15.23 9.87 4.64
C VAL A 130 13.90 9.57 5.34
N LEU A 131 13.95 9.14 6.60
CA LEU A 131 12.75 8.87 7.40
C LEU A 131 11.89 10.14 7.58
N SER A 132 12.52 11.28 7.85
CA SER A 132 11.82 12.56 7.98
C SER A 132 11.14 12.97 6.67
N ALA A 133 11.86 12.90 5.54
CA ALA A 133 11.32 13.21 4.23
C ALA A 133 10.17 12.27 3.83
N LEU A 134 10.31 10.96 4.13
CA LEU A 134 9.27 9.96 3.89
C LEU A 134 8.02 10.27 4.75
N ARG A 135 8.18 10.59 6.03
CA ARG A 135 7.06 10.95 6.91
C ARG A 135 6.31 12.17 6.41
N ALA A 136 7.03 13.22 6.01
CA ALA A 136 6.41 14.40 5.41
C ALA A 136 5.62 14.06 4.14
N ALA A 137 6.17 13.21 3.28
CA ALA A 137 5.48 12.75 2.07
C ALA A 137 4.23 11.88 2.36
N CYS A 138 4.26 11.09 3.44
CA CYS A 138 3.14 10.24 3.90
C CYS A 138 2.12 10.98 4.78
N GLU A 139 2.38 12.22 5.21
CA GLU A 139 1.51 12.92 6.14
C GLU A 139 0.07 13.09 5.62
N PRO A 140 -0.17 13.50 4.35
CA PRO A 140 -1.54 13.67 3.86
C PRO A 140 -2.37 12.36 3.88
N GLY A 141 -1.76 11.24 3.48
CA GLY A 141 -2.43 9.94 3.51
C GLY A 141 -2.70 9.46 4.93
N THR A 142 -1.73 9.64 5.84
CA THR A 142 -1.88 9.30 7.27
C THR A 142 -3.06 10.06 7.89
N LEU A 143 -3.14 11.37 7.64
CA LEU A 143 -4.24 12.21 8.14
C LEU A 143 -5.60 11.77 7.59
N ALA A 144 -5.68 11.35 6.33
CA ALA A 144 -6.93 10.84 5.75
C ALA A 144 -7.40 9.56 6.48
N ILE A 145 -6.50 8.60 6.69
CA ILE A 145 -6.80 7.34 7.41
C ILE A 145 -7.24 7.63 8.85
N SER A 146 -6.56 8.53 9.57
CA SER A 146 -6.94 8.89 10.94
C SER A 146 -8.33 9.51 11.00
N ARG A 147 -8.66 10.42 10.07
CA ARG A 147 -9.99 11.04 10.00
C ARG A 147 -11.10 10.03 9.76
N ASP A 148 -10.88 9.10 8.83
CA ASP A 148 -11.83 8.03 8.49
C ASP A 148 -12.06 7.11 9.70
N SER A 149 -11.00 6.79 10.42
CA SER A 149 -11.05 5.96 11.63
C SER A 149 -11.82 6.65 12.77
N SER A 150 -11.55 7.94 13.02
CA SER A 150 -12.24 8.70 14.08
C SER A 150 -13.73 8.91 13.81
N ARG A 151 -14.14 9.09 12.55
CA ARG A 151 -15.56 9.23 12.19
C ARG A 151 -16.39 8.00 12.57
N ARG A 152 -15.84 6.80 12.39
CA ARG A 152 -16.52 5.55 12.75
C ARG A 152 -16.61 5.30 14.24
N THR A 153 -15.67 5.81 15.05
CA THR A 153 -15.77 5.68 16.52
C THR A 153 -16.81 6.62 17.12
N ALA A 154 -17.16 7.70 16.42
CA ALA A 154 -18.12 8.71 16.88
C ALA A 154 -19.57 8.45 16.44
N GLN A 155 -19.82 7.39 15.67
CA GLN A 155 -21.12 7.02 15.10
C GLN A 155 -21.63 5.73 15.76
#